data_AF-A0A5C7WRR9-F1
#
_entry.id   AF-A0A5C7WRR9-F1
#
_cell.length_a   1.000
_cell.length_b   1.000
_cell.length_c   1.000
_cell.angle_alpha   90.00
_cell.angle_beta   90.00
_cell.angle_gamma   90.00
#
_symmetry.space_group_name_H-M   'P 1'
#
loop_
_entity.id
_entity.type
_entity.pdbx_description
1 polymer ?
#
loop_
_entity_poly.entity_id
_entity_poly.type
_entity_poly.pdbx_seq_one_letter_code
_entity_poly.pdbx_strand_id
1 'polypeptide(L)'
;MSSTATGSALEVSPKERLAELFDELAELAGQRNAIDGRIVDIVAEIDRDGLWGATGARSIAALVAWKTGCSSANAKSVAAVAHRAEEFPRCVDGLR
;
A
#
# COMPACT_ATOMS: atom_id res chain seq x y z
N MET A 1 46.99 4.36 35.01
CA MET A 1 46.70 3.95 33.62
C MET A 1 45.91 2.65 33.71
N SER A 2 44.66 2.49 33.31
CA SER A 2 43.68 3.37 32.68
C SER A 2 42.32 2.87 33.16
N SER A 3 41.44 3.77 33.58
CA SER A 3 40.06 3.40 33.91
C SER A 3 39.30 3.26 32.61
N THR A 4 39.01 2.03 32.20
CA THR A 4 38.10 1.77 31.08
C THR A 4 36.71 2.22 31.52
N ALA A 5 36.29 3.40 31.06
CA ALA A 5 34.90 3.80 31.10
C ALA A 5 34.16 2.87 30.13
N THR A 6 33.56 1.80 30.66
CA THR A 6 32.49 1.09 29.97
C THR A 6 31.37 2.09 29.79
N GLY A 7 31.28 2.64 28.58
CA GLY A 7 30.18 3.50 28.18
C GLY A 7 28.88 2.80 28.52
N SER A 8 28.10 3.40 29.42
CA SER A 8 26.71 3.04 29.63
C SER A 8 26.04 3.24 28.28
N ALA A 9 25.75 2.13 27.59
CA ALA A 9 24.78 2.14 26.51
C ALA A 9 23.48 2.63 27.16
N LEU A 10 23.12 3.89 26.90
CA LEU A 10 21.88 4.47 27.39
C LEU A 10 20.75 3.61 26.84
N GLU A 11 20.09 2.85 27.70
CA GLU A 11 18.94 2.05 27.32
C GLU A 11 17.85 2.99 26.77
N VAL A 12 17.51 2.81 25.50
CA VAL A 12 16.45 3.58 24.82
C VAL A 12 15.14 3.37 25.58
N SER A 13 14.48 4.47 25.97
CA SER A 13 13.21 4.35 26.69
C SER A 13 12.13 3.73 25.80
N PRO A 14 11.11 3.06 26.38
CA PRO A 14 10.00 2.50 25.60
C PRO A 14 9.31 3.51 24.68
N LYS A 15 9.28 4.79 25.08
CA LYS A 15 8.70 5.88 24.30
C LYS A 15 9.54 6.22 23.07
N GLU A 16 10.85 6.30 23.22
CA GLU A 16 11.78 6.55 22.11
C GLU A 16 11.74 5.38 21.12
N ARG A 17 11.72 4.14 21.63
CA ARG A 17 11.59 2.97 20.76
C ARG A 17 10.27 2.94 19.97
N LEU A 18 9.17 3.38 20.60
CA LEU A 18 7.88 3.49 19.91
C LEU A 18 7.91 4.54 18.80
N ALA A 19 8.58 5.68 19.03
CA ALA A 19 8.73 6.72 18.03
C ALA A 19 9.50 6.22 16.79
N GLU A 20 10.62 5.52 17.01
CA GLU A 20 11.39 4.89 15.93
C GLU A 20 10.54 3.90 15.11
N LEU A 21 9.74 3.07 15.78
CA LEU A 21 8.84 2.12 15.11
C LEU A 21 7.73 2.82 14.33
N PHE A 22 7.26 3.97 14.78
CA PHE A 22 6.29 4.77 14.02
C PHE A 22 6.90 5.40 12.78
N ASP A 23 8.14 5.88 12.86
CA ASP A 23 8.85 6.39 11.68
C ASP A 23 9.05 5.27 10.65
N GLU A 24 9.45 4.08 11.09
CA GLU A 24 9.58 2.91 10.22
C GLU A 24 8.22 2.50 9.60
N LEU A 25 7.15 2.50 10.40
CA LEU A 25 5.81 2.19 9.90
C LEU A 25 5.31 3.25 8.92
N ALA A 26 5.63 4.53 9.12
CA ALA A 26 5.25 5.62 8.23
C ALA A 26 5.92 5.47 6.86
N GLU A 27 7.21 5.11 6.83
CA GLU A 27 7.94 4.82 5.60
C GLU A 27 7.31 3.64 4.84
N LEU A 28 7.09 2.52 5.54
CA LEU A 28 6.44 1.34 4.96
C LEU A 28 5.01 1.64 4.47
N ALA A 29 4.26 2.49 5.18
CA ALA A 29 2.94 2.93 4.76
C ALA A 29 2.99 3.79 3.48
N GLY A 30 3.99 4.68 3.37
CA GLY A 30 4.23 5.44 2.14
C GLY A 30 4.49 4.53 0.95
N GLN A 31 5.37 3.53 1.13
CA GLN A 31 5.67 2.53 0.11
C GLN A 31 4.44 1.71 -0.28
N ARG A 32 3.64 1.26 0.70
CA ARG A 32 2.39 0.53 0.46
C ARG A 32 1.41 1.38 -0.35
N ASN A 33 1.24 2.65 0.01
CA ASN A 33 0.32 3.55 -0.69
C ASN A 33 0.75 3.77 -2.16
N ALA A 34 2.05 3.93 -2.42
CA ALA A 34 2.58 4.02 -3.79
C ALA A 34 2.36 2.72 -4.60
N ILE A 35 2.51 1.56 -3.95
CA ILE A 35 2.19 0.26 -4.56
C ILE A 35 0.70 0.17 -4.87
N ASP A 36 -0.18 0.57 -3.94
CA ASP A 36 -1.63 0.57 -4.15
C ASP A 36 -2.03 1.50 -5.30
N GLY A 37 -1.39 2.66 -5.45
CA GLY A 37 -1.55 3.56 -6.60
C GLY A 37 -1.23 2.87 -7.93
N ARG A 38 -0.09 2.18 -7.99
CA ARG A 38 0.28 1.39 -9.19
C ARG A 38 -0.67 0.23 -9.46
N ILE A 39 -1.19 -0.41 -8.42
CA ILE A 39 -2.22 -1.46 -8.57
C ILE A 39 -3.49 -0.86 -9.19
N VAL A 40 -3.93 0.31 -8.71
CA VAL A 40 -5.10 1.02 -9.27
C VAL A 40 -4.90 1.31 -10.76
N ASP A 41 -3.73 1.81 -11.17
CA ASP A 41 -3.44 2.10 -12.59
C ASP A 41 -3.51 0.83 -13.46
N ILE A 42 -2.94 -0.28 -12.99
CA ILE A 42 -3.00 -1.58 -13.69
C ILE A 42 -4.45 -2.08 -13.78
N VAL A 43 -5.21 -1.99 -12.68
CA VAL A 43 -6.60 -2.45 -12.64
C VAL A 43 -7.48 -1.59 -13.53
N ALA A 44 -7.22 -0.28 -13.62
CA ALA A 44 -7.96 0.64 -14.47
C ALA A 44 -7.80 0.27 -15.96
N GLU A 45 -6.57 -0.06 -16.38
CA GLU A 45 -6.32 -0.55 -17.74
C GLU A 45 -7.04 -1.88 -18.02
N ILE A 46 -6.94 -2.83 -17.08
CA ILE A 46 -7.62 -4.13 -17.21
C ILE A 46 -9.15 -3.98 -17.31
N ASP A 47 -9.75 -3.08 -16.53
CA ASP A 47 -11.19 -2.85 -16.52
C ASP A 47 -11.67 -2.14 -17.80
N ARG A 48 -11.01 -1.04 -18.17
CA ARG A 48 -11.34 -0.23 -19.35
C ARG A 48 -11.27 -1.05 -20.64
N ASP A 49 -10.24 -1.87 -20.77
CA ASP A 49 -10.02 -2.67 -21.99
C ASP A 49 -10.73 -4.04 -21.92
N GLY A 50 -11.46 -4.32 -20.83
CA GLY A 50 -12.23 -5.55 -20.64
C GLY A 50 -11.38 -6.84 -20.54
N LEU A 51 -10.08 -6.71 -20.27
CA LEU A 51 -9.10 -7.80 -20.33
C LEU A 51 -9.37 -8.90 -19.29
N TRP A 52 -10.02 -8.55 -18.17
CA TRP A 52 -10.35 -9.50 -17.13
C TRP A 52 -11.28 -10.63 -17.59
N GLY A 53 -12.05 -10.42 -18.68
CA GLY A 53 -12.91 -11.45 -19.26
C GLY A 53 -12.16 -12.72 -19.68
N ALA A 54 -10.89 -12.60 -20.07
CA ALA A 54 -10.03 -13.73 -20.43
C ALA A 54 -9.65 -14.62 -19.23
N THR A 55 -9.86 -14.16 -18.00
CA THR A 55 -9.41 -14.84 -16.78
C THR A 55 -10.44 -15.77 -16.16
N GLY A 56 -11.71 -15.69 -16.59
CA GLY A 56 -12.83 -16.39 -15.94
C GLY A 56 -13.25 -15.81 -14.59
N ALA A 57 -12.68 -14.68 -14.16
CA ALA A 57 -13.17 -13.94 -13.00
C ALA A 57 -14.62 -13.49 -13.23
N ARG A 58 -15.44 -13.48 -12.16
CA ARG A 58 -16.84 -13.05 -12.23
C ARG A 58 -17.04 -11.52 -12.20
N SER A 59 -16.01 -10.78 -11.82
CA SER A 59 -15.97 -9.32 -11.79
C SER A 59 -14.53 -8.83 -11.62
N ILE A 60 -14.28 -7.57 -11.93
CA ILE A 60 -12.97 -6.93 -11.71
C ILE A 60 -12.56 -6.98 -10.23
N ALA A 61 -13.48 -6.73 -9.28
CA ALA A 61 -13.19 -6.84 -7.86
C ALA A 61 -12.85 -8.28 -7.43
N ALA A 62 -13.44 -9.30 -8.06
CA ALA A 62 -13.08 -10.69 -7.82
C ALA A 62 -11.67 -11.01 -8.36
N LEU A 63 -11.30 -10.46 -9.52
CA LEU A 63 -9.94 -10.54 -10.05
C LEU A 63 -8.93 -9.91 -9.09
N VAL A 64 -9.19 -8.68 -8.61
CA VAL A 64 -8.31 -7.97 -7.68
C VAL A 64 -8.12 -8.75 -6.38
N ALA A 65 -9.19 -9.25 -5.78
CA ALA A 65 -9.11 -10.05 -4.56
C ALA A 65 -8.25 -11.32 -4.78
N TRP A 66 -8.44 -12.01 -5.90
CA TRP A 66 -7.66 -13.20 -6.23
C TRP A 66 -6.19 -12.89 -6.46
N LYS A 67 -5.87 -11.87 -7.27
CA LYS A 67 -4.49 -11.59 -7.69
C LYS A 67 -3.65 -10.92 -6.61
N THR A 68 -4.26 -10.12 -5.75
CA THR A 68 -3.54 -9.40 -4.68
C THR A 68 -3.63 -10.09 -3.32
N GLY A 69 -4.56 -11.05 -3.14
CA GLY A 69 -4.80 -11.70 -1.87
C GLY A 69 -5.48 -10.80 -0.82
N CYS A 70 -5.93 -9.60 -1.20
CA CYS A 70 -6.58 -8.67 -0.28
C CYS A 70 -8.02 -9.08 0.05
N SER A 71 -8.58 -8.48 1.09
CA SER A 71 -9.97 -8.73 1.48
C SER A 71 -10.95 -8.30 0.38
N SER A 72 -12.13 -8.92 0.36
CA SER A 72 -13.18 -8.55 -0.61
C SER A 72 -13.62 -7.08 -0.49
N ALA A 73 -13.58 -6.52 0.72
CA ALA A 73 -13.84 -5.11 0.96
C ALA A 73 -12.77 -4.23 0.31
N ASN A 74 -11.49 -4.55 0.51
CA ASN A 74 -10.40 -3.77 -0.09
C ASN A 74 -10.41 -3.88 -1.62
N ALA A 75 -10.64 -5.08 -2.15
CA ALA A 75 -10.73 -5.31 -3.59
C ALA A 75 -11.86 -4.51 -4.25
N LYS A 76 -13.01 -4.36 -3.58
CA LYS A 76 -14.11 -3.50 -4.05
C LYS A 76 -13.70 -2.03 -4.09
N SER A 77 -12.98 -1.55 -3.08
CA SER A 77 -12.47 -0.17 -3.05
C SER A 77 -11.49 0.09 -4.19
N VAL A 78 -10.50 -0.80 -4.37
CA VAL A 78 -9.53 -0.69 -5.48
C VAL A 78 -10.23 -0.68 -6.84
N ALA A 79 -11.14 -1.62 -7.06
CA ALA A 79 -11.94 -1.68 -8.29
C ALA A 79 -12.76 -0.40 -8.52
N ALA A 80 -13.40 0.14 -7.48
CA ALA A 80 -14.19 1.36 -7.59
C ALA A 80 -13.34 2.60 -7.89
N VAL A 81 -12.13 2.69 -7.33
CA VAL A 81 -11.18 3.77 -7.63
C VAL A 81 -10.68 3.64 -9.07
N ALA A 82 -10.26 2.43 -9.48
CA ALA A 82 -9.78 2.16 -10.84
C ALA A 82 -10.83 2.52 -11.91
N HIS A 83 -12.09 2.11 -11.69
CA HIS A 83 -13.20 2.39 -12.60
C HIS A 83 -13.45 3.89 -12.82
N ARG A 84 -13.15 4.72 -11.80
CA ARG A 84 -13.44 6.16 -11.80
C ARG A 84 -12.17 7.01 -11.86
N ALA A 85 -11.02 6.40 -12.15
CA ALA A 85 -9.73 7.10 -12.12
C ALA A 85 -9.71 8.31 -13.07
N GLU A 86 -10.29 8.16 -14.26
CA GLU A 86 -10.39 9.22 -15.28
C GLU A 86 -11.37 10.33 -14.88
N GLU A 87 -12.37 10.05 -14.03
CA GLU A 87 -13.30 11.06 -13.50
C GLU A 87 -12.65 11.96 -12.44
N PHE A 88 -11.64 11.45 -11.71
CA PHE A 88 -11.01 12.15 -10.58
C PHE A 88 -9.48 12.16 -10.66
N PRO A 89 -8.89 12.77 -11.72
CA PRO A 89 -7.43 12.73 -11.94
C PRO A 89 -6.62 13.26 -10.76
N ARG A 90 -7.09 14.33 -10.10
CA ARG A 90 -6.43 14.89 -8.91
C ARG A 90 -6.41 13.95 -7.70
N CYS A 91 -7.40 13.08 -7.57
CA CYS A 91 -7.48 12.13 -6.46
C CYS A 91 -6.50 10.97 -6.68
N VAL A 92 -6.40 10.47 -7.92
CA VAL A 92 -5.47 9.38 -8.26
C VAL A 92 -4.02 9.85 -8.35
N ASP A 93 -3.76 11.12 -8.67
CA ASP A 93 -2.41 11.70 -8.61
C ASP A 93 -1.81 11.67 -7.20
N GLY A 94 -2.63 11.78 -6.16
CA GLY A 94 -2.15 11.69 -4.77
C GLY A 94 -1.68 10.29 -4.35
N LEU A 95 -1.85 9.28 -5.21
CA LEU A 95 -1.35 7.91 -5.00
C LEU A 95 0.04 7.69 -5.64
N ARG A 96 0.56 8.68 -6.38
CA ARG A 96 1.83 8.63 -7.11
C ARG A 96 2.89 9.48 -6.42
#